data_AF-A0A0L0CRL3-F1
#
_entry.id   AF-A0A0L0CRL3-F1
#
_cell.length_a   1.000
_cell.length_b   1.000
_cell.length_c   1.000
_cell.angle_alpha   90.00
_cell.angle_beta   90.00
_cell.angle_gamma   90.00
#
_symmetry.space_group_name_H-M   'P 1'
#
loop_
_entity.id
_entity.type
_entity.pdbx_description
1 polymer ?
#
loop_
_entity_poly.entity_id
_entity_poly.type
_entity_poly.pdbx_seq_one_letter_code
_entity_poly.pdbx_strand_id
1 'polypeptide(L)'
;MRSYQRGFFCADLTIRYPYHECTITVPMLLVCMLLLPMLFLSVVEIMRLCHNFRMRQYLRNVTFSLGCFSFGFIATYLSTELAKNVVRRLRPHFYTACRPQLNDGSTCEDVKNRNLFVEQYYCSNRNLSALQLRELYVSFPSAHSSLSFYAMLFLAFYLHAIWRGGRGIQRVLRHLLQFLFLSMAWFISLSRVADYWHHWSDVLAGAVMGIIYATLTALYVGRFLQLYSHTNKISSSLPHGNCNFNLQHCTTAGGRGVVSNNLKSNLKKSSLQHVPSSVSFSQTLQQMQLQQTEDQTCNSTTALSSSSSSPLQASLVAAKEHLIRNESNECVWKSGT
;
A
#
# COMPACT_ATOMS: atom_id res chain seq x y z
N MET A 1 13.18 -31.73 -2.85
CA MET A 1 12.74 -31.21 -1.53
C MET A 1 11.21 -31.25 -1.52
N ARG A 2 10.57 -31.81 -0.48
CA ARG A 2 9.11 -31.62 -0.29
C ARG A 2 8.88 -30.16 0.09
N SER A 3 7.89 -29.51 -0.51
CA SER A 3 7.50 -28.14 -0.12
C SER A 3 6.82 -28.19 1.25
N TYR A 4 7.10 -27.22 2.12
CA TYR A 4 6.35 -27.05 3.37
C TYR A 4 4.86 -26.86 3.04
N GLN A 5 4.03 -27.79 3.49
CA GLN A 5 2.57 -27.76 3.36
C GLN A 5 1.99 -27.28 4.69
N ARG A 6 1.16 -26.25 4.64
CA ARG A 6 0.45 -25.75 5.82
C ARG A 6 -0.75 -26.66 6.10
N GLY A 7 -0.88 -27.11 7.35
CA GLY A 7 -2.05 -27.83 7.83
C GLY A 7 -3.29 -26.95 7.97
N PHE A 8 -4.46 -27.58 8.03
CA PHE A 8 -5.75 -26.91 8.17
C PHE A 8 -6.71 -27.73 9.04
N PHE A 9 -7.73 -27.08 9.62
CA PHE A 9 -8.80 -27.77 10.34
C PHE A 9 -9.87 -28.24 9.36
N CYS A 10 -10.36 -29.47 9.47
CA CYS A 10 -11.46 -29.94 8.62
C CYS A 10 -12.72 -29.06 8.72
N ALA A 11 -13.02 -28.49 9.90
CA ALA A 11 -14.14 -27.56 10.12
C ALA A 11 -13.96 -26.17 9.48
N ASP A 12 -12.80 -25.83 8.90
CA ASP A 12 -12.55 -24.51 8.34
C ASP A 12 -13.39 -24.28 7.07
N LEU A 13 -14.41 -23.42 7.19
CA LEU A 13 -15.28 -23.01 6.08
C LEU A 13 -14.61 -21.98 5.16
N THR A 14 -13.57 -21.28 5.61
CA THR A 14 -12.93 -20.19 4.85
C THR A 14 -12.16 -20.69 3.63
N ILE A 15 -11.81 -21.98 3.60
CA ILE A 15 -11.12 -22.67 2.50
C ILE A 15 -12.05 -23.54 1.64
N ARG A 16 -13.37 -23.47 1.85
CA ARG A 16 -14.41 -24.30 1.19
C ARG A 16 -15.26 -23.55 0.16
N TYR A 17 -14.87 -22.35 -0.28
CA TYR A 17 -15.62 -21.60 -1.29
C TYR A 17 -15.60 -22.30 -2.66
N PRO A 18 -16.63 -22.07 -3.52
CA PRO A 18 -16.63 -22.56 -4.89
C PRO A 18 -15.48 -21.96 -5.70
N TYR A 19 -15.00 -22.72 -6.68
CA TYR A 19 -14.03 -22.21 -7.64
C TYR A 19 -14.73 -21.28 -8.65
N HIS A 20 -14.24 -20.05 -8.77
CA HIS A 20 -14.64 -19.09 -9.80
C HIS A 20 -13.42 -18.70 -10.64
N GLU A 21 -13.65 -18.39 -11.91
CA GLU A 21 -12.60 -17.89 -12.79
C GLU A 21 -12.13 -16.48 -12.37
N CYS A 22 -10.91 -16.13 -12.75
CA CYS A 22 -10.32 -14.83 -12.44
C CYS A 22 -10.95 -13.72 -13.31
N THR A 23 -11.73 -12.82 -12.72
CA THR A 23 -12.22 -11.59 -13.38
C THR A 23 -11.07 -10.76 -13.96
N ILE A 24 -9.98 -10.59 -13.20
CA ILE A 24 -8.72 -10.01 -13.69
C ILE A 24 -7.69 -11.13 -13.82
N THR A 25 -7.19 -11.39 -15.03
CA THR A 25 -6.10 -12.36 -15.27
C THR A 25 -4.73 -11.71 -15.10
N VAL A 26 -3.67 -12.52 -14.93
CA VAL A 26 -2.29 -11.99 -14.80
C VAL A 26 -1.84 -11.17 -16.02
N PRO A 27 -2.11 -11.55 -17.28
CA PRO A 27 -1.82 -10.70 -18.44
C PRO A 27 -2.58 -9.36 -18.40
N MET A 28 -3.87 -9.37 -18.02
CA MET A 28 -4.65 -8.13 -17.87
C MET A 28 -4.07 -7.25 -16.76
N LEU A 29 -3.64 -7.82 -15.63
CA LEU A 29 -2.97 -7.08 -14.57
C LEU A 29 -1.69 -6.40 -15.06
N LEU A 30 -0.86 -7.09 -15.85
CA LEU A 30 0.36 -6.51 -16.43
C LEU A 30 0.04 -5.39 -17.44
N VAL A 31 -0.97 -5.57 -18.30
CA VAL A 31 -1.40 -4.50 -19.21
C VAL A 31 -1.89 -3.28 -18.41
N CYS A 32 -2.79 -3.48 -17.46
CA CYS A 32 -3.44 -2.39 -16.73
C CYS A 32 -2.51 -1.70 -15.70
N MET A 33 -1.60 -2.42 -15.05
CA MET A 33 -0.79 -1.91 -13.94
C MET A 33 0.70 -1.73 -14.25
N LEU A 34 1.18 -2.21 -15.41
CA LEU A 34 2.56 -1.97 -15.88
C LEU A 34 2.57 -1.16 -17.18
N LEU A 35 1.93 -1.64 -18.25
CA LEU A 35 2.02 -1.02 -19.57
C LEU A 35 1.25 0.31 -19.68
N LEU A 36 -0.03 0.34 -19.26
CA LEU A 36 -0.84 1.56 -19.30
C LEU A 36 -0.26 2.68 -18.42
N PRO A 37 0.26 2.43 -17.20
CA PRO A 37 0.97 3.43 -16.42
C PRO A 37 2.23 3.98 -17.09
N MET A 38 3.07 3.14 -17.71
CA MET A 38 4.25 3.64 -18.46
C MET A 38 3.85 4.52 -19.65
N LEU A 39 2.80 4.13 -20.39
CA LEU A 39 2.25 4.95 -21.46
C LEU A 39 1.74 6.29 -20.92
N PHE A 40 0.97 6.28 -19.82
CA PHE A 40 0.45 7.50 -19.18
C PHE A 40 1.58 8.44 -18.72
N LEU A 41 2.63 7.93 -18.07
CA LEU A 41 3.81 8.71 -17.66
C LEU A 41 4.48 9.38 -18.88
N SER A 42 4.61 8.64 -19.98
CA SER A 42 5.19 9.13 -21.23
C SER A 42 4.34 10.25 -21.84
N VAL A 43 3.02 10.04 -21.95
CA VAL A 43 2.07 11.03 -22.48
C VAL A 43 2.05 12.30 -21.62
N VAL A 44 2.06 12.19 -20.29
CA VAL A 44 2.08 13.35 -19.39
C VAL A 44 3.34 14.20 -19.57
N GLU A 45 4.52 13.60 -19.80
CA GLU A 45 5.74 14.35 -20.11
C GLU A 45 5.77 14.92 -21.53
N ILE A 46 5.14 14.27 -22.52
CA ILE A 46 4.90 14.90 -23.84
C ILE A 46 4.04 16.16 -23.64
N MET A 47 2.86 16.02 -23.02
CA MET A 47 1.92 17.13 -22.78
C MET A 47 2.58 18.31 -22.02
N ARG A 48 3.48 18.01 -21.08
CA ARG A 48 4.24 19.01 -20.32
C ARG A 48 5.25 19.79 -21.18
N LEU A 49 5.80 19.17 -22.22
CA LEU A 49 6.84 19.73 -23.07
C LEU A 49 6.35 20.21 -24.44
N CYS A 50 5.07 20.00 -24.80
CA CYS A 50 4.49 20.36 -26.10
C CYS A 50 4.80 21.79 -26.58
N HIS A 51 4.83 22.79 -25.68
CA HIS A 51 5.09 24.18 -26.06
C HIS A 51 6.57 24.48 -26.41
N ASN A 52 7.52 23.67 -25.93
CA ASN A 52 8.96 23.86 -26.16
C ASN A 52 9.65 22.50 -26.23
N PHE A 53 9.27 21.70 -27.22
CA PHE A 53 9.61 20.29 -27.28
C PHE A 53 11.10 20.08 -27.64
N ARG A 54 11.91 19.83 -26.61
CA ARG A 54 13.33 19.49 -26.74
C ARG A 54 13.54 18.02 -26.43
N MET A 55 13.76 17.20 -27.46
CA MET A 55 13.93 15.74 -27.35
C MET A 55 14.86 15.29 -26.21
N ARG A 56 16.02 15.94 -26.05
CA ARG A 56 16.99 15.61 -24.99
C ARG A 56 16.46 15.85 -23.57
N GLN A 57 15.53 16.79 -23.38
CA GLN A 57 14.84 17.03 -22.12
C GLN A 57 13.72 16.00 -21.90
N TYR A 58 12.93 15.73 -22.94
CA TYR A 58 11.86 14.73 -22.91
C TYR A 58 12.40 13.34 -22.54
N LEU A 59 13.42 12.86 -23.25
CA LEU A 59 14.06 11.57 -22.97
C LEU A 59 14.58 11.50 -21.53
N ARG A 60 15.27 12.55 -21.04
CA ARG A 60 15.74 12.60 -19.66
C ARG A 60 14.60 12.48 -18.64
N ASN A 61 13.50 13.21 -18.84
CA ASN A 61 12.37 13.19 -17.92
C ASN A 61 11.63 11.84 -17.94
N VAL A 62 11.37 11.29 -19.12
CA VAL A 62 10.67 10.00 -19.29
C VAL A 62 11.53 8.85 -18.79
N THR A 63 12.81 8.78 -19.12
CA THR A 63 13.71 7.75 -18.57
C THR A 63 13.79 7.83 -17.04
N PHE A 64 13.79 9.04 -16.46
CA PHE A 64 13.75 9.19 -15.01
C PHE A 64 12.42 8.73 -14.39
N SER A 65 11.27 9.15 -14.93
CA SER A 65 9.96 8.80 -14.37
C SER A 65 9.61 7.33 -14.56
N LEU A 66 9.88 6.75 -15.73
CA LEU A 66 9.77 5.32 -15.99
C LEU A 66 10.74 4.50 -15.13
N GLY A 67 11.97 4.99 -14.93
CA GLY A 67 12.95 4.36 -14.04
C GLY A 67 12.47 4.31 -12.59
N CYS A 68 11.96 5.42 -12.06
CA CYS A 68 11.36 5.47 -10.73
C CYS A 68 10.17 4.51 -10.58
N PHE A 69 9.25 4.53 -11.54
CA PHE A 69 8.07 3.65 -11.54
C PHE A 69 8.45 2.17 -11.62
N SER A 70 9.35 1.81 -12.53
CA SER A 70 9.79 0.42 -12.73
C SER A 70 10.52 -0.11 -11.51
N PHE A 71 11.38 0.70 -10.88
CA PHE A 71 12.09 0.32 -9.65
C PHE A 71 11.11 -0.05 -8.53
N GLY A 72 10.13 0.81 -8.23
CA GLY A 72 9.15 0.52 -7.17
C GLY A 72 8.18 -0.61 -7.52
N PHE A 73 7.83 -0.77 -8.81
CA PHE A 73 7.01 -1.89 -9.27
C PHE A 73 7.72 -3.22 -9.06
N ILE A 74 8.99 -3.32 -9.48
CA ILE A 74 9.83 -4.50 -9.31
C ILE A 74 10.03 -4.80 -7.82
N ALA A 75 10.32 -3.78 -6.99
CA ALA A 75 10.43 -3.95 -5.55
C ALA A 75 9.13 -4.50 -4.92
N THR A 76 7.97 -3.94 -5.28
CA THR A 76 6.65 -4.41 -4.80
C THR A 76 6.37 -5.85 -5.24
N TYR A 77 6.67 -6.19 -6.50
CA TYR A 77 6.51 -7.54 -7.05
C TYR A 77 7.38 -8.56 -6.31
N LEU A 78 8.69 -8.32 -6.23
CA LEU A 78 9.64 -9.21 -5.58
C LEU A 78 9.29 -9.43 -4.11
N SER A 79 8.99 -8.36 -3.37
CA SER A 79 8.60 -8.46 -1.96
C SER A 79 7.27 -9.21 -1.76
N THR A 80 6.32 -9.08 -2.70
CA THR A 80 5.08 -9.86 -2.67
C THR A 80 5.33 -11.34 -2.94
N GLU A 81 6.13 -11.69 -3.96
CA GLU A 81 6.44 -13.09 -4.27
C GLU A 81 7.29 -13.76 -3.19
N LEU A 82 8.21 -13.03 -2.55
CA LEU A 82 8.91 -13.52 -1.36
C LEU A 82 7.92 -13.82 -0.22
N ALA A 83 7.04 -12.88 0.11
CA ALA A 83 6.04 -13.07 1.17
C ALA A 83 5.10 -14.27 0.90
N LYS A 84 4.64 -14.46 -0.34
CA LYS A 84 3.87 -15.65 -0.74
C LYS A 84 4.61 -16.96 -0.51
N ASN A 85 5.87 -17.03 -0.93
CA ASN A 85 6.66 -18.24 -0.83
C ASN A 85 7.04 -18.58 0.62
N VAL A 86 7.11 -17.58 1.51
CA VAL A 86 7.33 -17.73 2.96
C VAL A 86 6.05 -18.14 3.70
N VAL A 87 4.92 -17.44 3.51
CA VAL A 87 3.73 -17.62 4.36
C VAL A 87 2.87 -18.83 3.97
N ARG A 88 2.87 -19.22 2.68
CA ARG A 88 2.20 -20.43 2.15
C ARG A 88 0.76 -20.65 2.64
N ARG A 89 -0.03 -19.57 2.77
CA ARG A 89 -1.44 -19.65 3.17
C ARG A 89 -2.28 -20.26 2.04
N LEU A 90 -3.22 -21.13 2.40
CA LEU A 90 -4.20 -21.74 1.48
C LEU A 90 -5.16 -20.69 0.90
N ARG A 91 -5.67 -20.91 -0.31
CA ARG A 91 -6.70 -20.04 -0.94
C ARG A 91 -8.13 -20.39 -0.48
N PRO A 92 -9.09 -19.45 -0.57
CA PRO A 92 -10.48 -19.70 -0.16
C PRO A 92 -11.19 -20.81 -0.93
N HIS A 93 -10.78 -21.09 -2.18
CA HIS A 93 -11.27 -22.21 -3.01
C HIS A 93 -10.39 -23.47 -2.94
N PHE A 94 -9.49 -23.58 -1.96
CA PHE A 94 -8.54 -24.70 -1.86
C PHE A 94 -9.24 -26.06 -1.82
N TYR A 95 -10.26 -26.22 -0.97
CA TYR A 95 -10.90 -27.53 -0.73
C TYR A 95 -11.62 -28.05 -1.98
N THR A 96 -12.35 -27.17 -2.68
CA THR A 96 -13.12 -27.51 -3.89
C THR A 96 -12.22 -27.84 -5.07
N ALA A 97 -11.07 -27.15 -5.21
CA ALA A 97 -10.07 -27.43 -6.24
C ALA A 97 -9.23 -28.69 -5.94
N CYS A 98 -8.60 -28.77 -4.76
CA CYS A 98 -7.68 -29.85 -4.39
C CYS A 98 -8.39 -31.20 -4.15
N ARG A 99 -9.56 -31.16 -3.49
CA ARG A 99 -10.23 -32.32 -2.89
C ARG A 99 -9.26 -33.15 -2.02
N PRO A 100 -8.85 -32.63 -0.85
CA PRO A 100 -7.84 -33.26 -0.02
C PRO A 100 -8.34 -34.58 0.57
N GLN A 101 -7.52 -35.63 0.47
CA GLN A 101 -7.69 -36.91 1.15
C GLN A 101 -6.59 -37.10 2.18
N LEU A 102 -6.93 -37.73 3.31
CA LEU A 102 -5.99 -38.06 4.38
C LEU A 102 -5.25 -39.37 4.03
N ASN A 103 -4.12 -39.62 4.69
CA ASN A 103 -3.31 -40.83 4.46
C ASN A 103 -4.10 -42.14 4.69
N ASP A 104 -5.07 -42.14 5.61
CA ASP A 104 -5.91 -43.30 5.93
C ASP A 104 -7.07 -43.50 4.92
N GLY A 105 -7.11 -42.74 3.82
CA GLY A 105 -8.18 -42.76 2.82
C GLY A 105 -9.47 -42.04 3.24
N SER A 106 -9.57 -41.62 4.51
CA SER A 106 -10.70 -40.83 5.02
C SER A 106 -10.67 -39.36 4.55
N THR A 107 -11.77 -38.66 4.77
CA THR A 107 -12.02 -37.30 4.29
C THR A 107 -12.43 -36.35 5.43
N CYS A 108 -12.41 -35.03 5.17
CA CYS A 108 -12.98 -34.04 6.09
C CYS A 108 -14.53 -33.94 6.02
N GLU A 109 -15.21 -34.88 5.35
CA GLU A 109 -16.67 -35.03 5.39
C GLU A 109 -17.10 -36.09 6.42
N ASP A 110 -16.20 -37.01 6.78
CA ASP A 110 -16.41 -37.98 7.84
C ASP A 110 -16.62 -37.31 9.20
N VAL A 111 -17.70 -37.67 9.90
CA VAL A 111 -18.07 -37.08 11.21
C VAL A 111 -16.93 -37.15 12.23
N LYS A 112 -16.13 -38.23 12.18
CA LYS A 112 -14.94 -38.44 13.04
C LYS A 112 -13.86 -37.38 12.85
N ASN A 113 -13.72 -36.85 11.64
CA ASN A 113 -12.64 -35.93 11.27
C ASN A 113 -13.03 -34.45 11.40
N ARG A 114 -14.28 -34.12 11.78
CA ARG A 114 -14.82 -32.76 11.72
C ARG A 114 -13.92 -31.70 12.37
N ASN A 115 -13.39 -31.98 13.57
CA ASN A 115 -12.53 -31.06 14.32
C ASN A 115 -11.03 -31.43 14.25
N LEU A 116 -10.64 -32.34 13.35
CA LEU A 116 -9.26 -32.76 13.18
C LEU A 116 -8.43 -31.66 12.50
N PHE A 117 -7.22 -31.43 13.00
CA PHE A 117 -6.19 -30.66 12.32
C PHE A 117 -5.39 -31.60 11.42
N VAL A 118 -5.38 -31.32 10.12
CA VAL A 118 -4.77 -32.18 9.10
C VAL A 118 -3.50 -31.53 8.58
N GLU A 119 -2.35 -32.13 8.90
CA GLU A 119 -1.03 -31.71 8.41
C GLU A 119 -0.60 -32.46 7.15
N GLN A 120 -0.96 -33.74 7.04
CA GLN A 120 -0.59 -34.61 5.93
C GLN A 120 -1.82 -34.99 5.11
N TYR A 121 -1.80 -34.62 3.84
CA TYR A 121 -2.88 -34.87 2.88
C TYR A 121 -2.33 -34.84 1.44
N TYR A 122 -3.07 -35.45 0.53
CA TYR A 122 -2.83 -35.35 -0.91
C TYR A 122 -4.08 -34.85 -1.63
N CYS A 123 -3.89 -34.11 -2.73
CA CYS A 123 -5.01 -33.68 -3.57
C CYS A 123 -5.43 -34.84 -4.49
N SER A 124 -6.70 -35.24 -4.42
CA SER A 124 -7.24 -36.32 -5.26
C SER A 124 -7.59 -35.87 -6.68
N ASN A 125 -7.74 -34.56 -6.91
CA ASN A 125 -8.10 -34.01 -8.22
C ASN A 125 -6.93 -34.10 -9.23
N ARG A 126 -7.01 -35.05 -10.16
CA ARG A 126 -6.00 -35.29 -11.22
C ARG A 126 -6.05 -34.28 -12.37
N ASN A 127 -7.07 -33.43 -12.46
CA ASN A 127 -7.20 -32.45 -13.55
C ASN A 127 -6.38 -31.16 -13.32
N LEU A 128 -5.75 -31.02 -12.14
CA LEU A 128 -4.89 -29.88 -11.81
C LEU A 128 -3.47 -30.11 -12.31
N SER A 129 -2.93 -29.17 -13.08
CA SER A 129 -1.49 -29.11 -13.35
C SER A 129 -0.69 -28.81 -12.06
N ALA A 130 0.59 -29.20 -12.03
CA ALA A 130 1.47 -28.93 -10.89
C ALA A 130 1.59 -27.43 -10.54
N LEU A 131 1.42 -26.54 -11.54
CA LEU A 131 1.44 -25.09 -11.34
C LEU A 131 0.14 -24.60 -10.66
N GLN A 132 -1.03 -25.02 -11.16
CA GLN A 132 -2.32 -24.71 -10.52
C GLN A 132 -2.38 -25.29 -9.11
N LEU A 133 -1.85 -26.49 -8.88
CA LEU A 133 -1.74 -27.09 -7.57
C LEU A 133 -0.90 -26.22 -6.63
N ARG A 134 0.29 -25.75 -7.06
CA ARG A 134 1.14 -24.84 -6.27
C ARG A 134 0.40 -23.53 -5.94
N GLU A 135 -0.40 -23.01 -6.86
CA GLU A 135 -1.15 -21.77 -6.68
C GLU A 135 -2.13 -21.81 -5.51
N LEU A 136 -2.75 -22.96 -5.23
CA LEU A 136 -3.69 -23.10 -4.11
C LEU A 136 -3.06 -22.84 -2.72
N TYR A 137 -1.73 -22.93 -2.62
CA TYR A 137 -0.96 -22.73 -1.39
C TYR A 137 -0.33 -21.33 -1.26
N VAL A 138 -0.69 -20.37 -2.12
CA VAL A 138 -0.10 -19.01 -2.11
C VAL A 138 -1.16 -17.90 -2.19
N SER A 139 -1.97 -17.77 -1.13
CA SER A 139 -2.97 -16.70 -1.00
C SER A 139 -2.43 -15.41 -0.38
N PHE A 140 -1.58 -15.47 0.64
CA PHE A 140 -1.10 -14.27 1.35
C PHE A 140 0.28 -13.80 0.87
N PRO A 141 0.51 -12.50 0.57
CA PRO A 141 -0.47 -11.43 0.34
C PRO A 141 -0.89 -11.38 -1.15
N SER A 142 -1.95 -10.62 -1.46
CA SER A 142 -2.45 -10.52 -2.83
C SER A 142 -1.60 -9.62 -3.72
N ALA A 143 -0.93 -10.21 -4.72
CA ALA A 143 -0.16 -9.48 -5.74
C ALA A 143 -1.01 -8.56 -6.62
N HIS A 144 -2.27 -8.93 -6.88
CA HIS A 144 -3.18 -8.06 -7.61
C HIS A 144 -3.45 -6.77 -6.83
N SER A 145 -3.57 -6.87 -5.49
CA SER A 145 -3.77 -5.70 -4.64
C SER A 145 -2.49 -4.88 -4.47
N SER A 146 -1.35 -5.51 -4.13
CA SER A 146 -0.10 -4.75 -3.91
C SER A 146 0.39 -4.02 -5.16
N LEU A 147 0.35 -4.66 -6.33
CA LEU A 147 0.77 -4.03 -7.58
C LEU A 147 -0.21 -2.95 -8.05
N SER A 148 -1.53 -3.13 -7.86
CA SER A 148 -2.51 -2.13 -8.28
C SER A 148 -2.51 -0.89 -7.39
N PHE A 149 -2.46 -1.06 -6.07
CA PHE A 149 -2.27 0.07 -5.15
C PHE A 149 -0.95 0.78 -5.42
N TYR A 150 0.16 0.04 -5.60
CA TYR A 150 1.45 0.65 -5.96
C TYR A 150 1.34 1.52 -7.21
N ALA A 151 0.87 0.94 -8.32
CA ALA A 151 0.92 1.59 -9.62
C ALA A 151 0.01 2.83 -9.66
N MET A 152 -1.23 2.69 -9.18
CA MET A 152 -2.22 3.75 -9.21
C MET A 152 -1.88 4.91 -8.25
N LEU A 153 -1.33 4.63 -7.05
CA LEU A 153 -0.86 5.68 -6.15
C LEU A 153 0.37 6.39 -6.70
N PHE A 154 1.32 5.68 -7.32
CA PHE A 154 2.46 6.32 -7.97
C PHE A 154 2.00 7.30 -9.06
N LEU A 155 1.06 6.89 -9.92
CA LEU A 155 0.48 7.79 -10.92
C LEU A 155 -0.23 8.99 -10.27
N ALA A 156 -1.02 8.76 -9.21
CA ALA A 156 -1.72 9.83 -8.50
C ALA A 156 -0.76 10.85 -7.86
N PHE A 157 0.37 10.41 -7.30
CA PHE A 157 1.43 11.28 -6.76
C PHE A 157 2.19 12.01 -7.86
N TYR A 158 2.55 11.32 -8.95
CA TYR A 158 3.23 11.92 -10.10
C TYR A 158 2.39 13.03 -10.75
N LEU A 159 1.10 12.75 -10.97
CA LEU A 159 0.14 13.70 -11.52
C LEU A 159 -0.04 14.91 -10.59
N HIS A 160 -0.08 14.68 -9.27
CA HIS A 160 -0.14 15.75 -8.28
C HIS A 160 1.08 16.66 -8.36
N ALA A 161 2.28 16.09 -8.47
CA ALA A 161 3.54 16.83 -8.50
C ALA A 161 3.67 17.70 -9.76
N ILE A 162 3.29 17.19 -10.92
CA ILE A 162 3.42 17.92 -12.20
C ILE A 162 2.33 18.98 -12.36
N TRP A 163 1.06 18.64 -12.11
CA TRP A 163 -0.07 19.56 -12.34
C TRP A 163 -0.43 20.42 -11.13
N ARG A 164 0.44 20.53 -10.11
CA ARG A 164 0.16 21.29 -8.88
C ARG A 164 -0.24 22.75 -9.16
N GLY A 165 0.47 23.41 -10.09
CA GLY A 165 0.23 24.80 -10.51
C GLY A 165 -0.90 25.01 -11.54
N GLY A 166 -1.60 23.94 -11.96
CA GLY A 166 -2.67 24.03 -12.95
C GLY A 166 -3.86 24.88 -12.49
N ARG A 167 -4.42 25.67 -13.43
CA ARG A 167 -5.60 26.52 -13.22
C ARG A 167 -6.80 25.97 -14.01
N GLY A 168 -8.01 26.33 -13.59
CA GLY A 168 -9.26 25.93 -14.27
C GLY A 168 -9.37 24.41 -14.45
N ILE A 169 -9.62 23.97 -15.68
CA ILE A 169 -9.88 22.56 -16.05
C ILE A 169 -8.81 21.58 -15.57
N GLN A 170 -7.52 21.96 -15.58
CA GLN A 170 -6.41 21.11 -15.15
C GLN A 170 -6.50 20.73 -13.66
N ARG A 171 -7.07 21.62 -12.83
CA ARG A 171 -7.28 21.36 -11.40
C ARG A 171 -8.33 20.26 -11.19
N VAL A 172 -9.42 20.31 -11.95
CA VAL A 172 -10.51 19.32 -11.89
C VAL A 172 -10.05 17.98 -12.44
N LEU A 173 -9.46 17.97 -13.65
CA LEU A 173 -8.94 16.75 -14.29
C LEU A 173 -7.91 16.02 -13.42
N ARG A 174 -7.04 16.74 -12.71
CA ARG A 174 -6.09 16.15 -11.77
C ARG A 174 -6.80 15.33 -10.68
N HIS A 175 -7.81 15.89 -10.04
CA HIS A 175 -8.53 15.21 -8.96
C HIS A 175 -9.44 14.09 -9.47
N LEU A 176 -10.05 14.27 -10.65
CA LEU A 176 -10.81 13.22 -11.32
C LEU A 176 -9.93 12.01 -11.67
N LEU A 177 -8.75 12.21 -12.27
CA LEU A 177 -7.83 11.12 -12.59
C LEU A 177 -7.27 10.46 -11.33
N GLN A 178 -6.98 11.22 -10.27
CA GLN A 178 -6.60 10.66 -8.97
C GLN A 178 -7.69 9.74 -8.39
N PHE A 179 -8.95 10.16 -8.45
CA PHE A 179 -10.08 9.33 -8.05
C PHE A 179 -10.20 8.06 -8.91
N LEU A 180 -10.09 8.18 -10.23
CA LEU A 180 -10.16 7.05 -11.17
C LEU A 180 -9.01 6.03 -10.97
N PHE A 181 -7.80 6.49 -10.67
CA PHE A 181 -6.68 5.60 -10.34
C PHE A 181 -6.96 4.83 -9.04
N LEU A 182 -7.41 5.52 -7.99
CA LEU A 182 -7.76 4.87 -6.72
C LEU A 182 -8.94 3.90 -6.86
N SER A 183 -9.99 4.26 -7.62
CA SER A 183 -11.11 3.36 -7.87
C SER A 183 -10.69 2.12 -8.66
N MET A 184 -9.74 2.24 -9.60
CA MET A 184 -9.21 1.08 -10.34
C MET A 184 -8.41 0.14 -9.43
N ALA A 185 -7.58 0.66 -8.52
CA ALA A 185 -6.87 -0.15 -7.52
C ALA A 185 -7.84 -0.88 -6.58
N TRP A 186 -8.89 -0.21 -6.14
CA TRP A 186 -9.97 -0.81 -5.35
C TRP A 186 -10.72 -1.89 -6.13
N PHE A 187 -11.14 -1.62 -7.37
CA PHE A 187 -11.86 -2.59 -8.22
C PHE A 187 -11.07 -3.88 -8.41
N ILE A 188 -9.79 -3.78 -8.82
CA ILE A 188 -8.90 -4.94 -8.97
C ILE A 188 -8.74 -5.68 -7.64
N SER A 189 -8.53 -4.96 -6.53
CA SER A 189 -8.37 -5.56 -5.21
C SER A 189 -9.62 -6.29 -4.73
N LEU A 190 -10.81 -5.71 -4.92
CA LEU A 190 -12.09 -6.29 -4.50
C LEU A 190 -12.50 -7.50 -5.36
N SER A 191 -12.18 -7.49 -6.67
CA SER A 191 -12.39 -8.66 -7.55
C SER A 191 -11.76 -9.94 -6.98
N ARG A 192 -10.63 -9.83 -6.27
CA ARG A 192 -9.94 -10.98 -5.67
C ARG A 192 -10.65 -11.61 -4.48
N VAL A 193 -11.49 -10.82 -3.80
CA VAL A 193 -12.37 -11.30 -2.74
C VAL A 193 -13.65 -11.87 -3.36
N ALA A 194 -14.23 -11.17 -4.34
CA ALA A 194 -15.44 -11.59 -5.05
C ALA A 194 -15.28 -12.92 -5.80
N ASP A 195 -14.14 -13.12 -6.47
CA ASP A 195 -13.81 -14.36 -7.19
C ASP A 195 -13.35 -15.50 -6.22
N TYR A 196 -13.26 -15.25 -4.90
CA TYR A 196 -12.71 -16.17 -3.89
C TYR A 196 -11.25 -16.62 -4.09
N TRP A 197 -10.39 -15.78 -4.68
CA TRP A 197 -8.96 -16.09 -4.86
C TRP A 197 -8.11 -15.73 -3.63
N HIS A 198 -8.58 -14.77 -2.83
CA HIS A 198 -7.88 -14.24 -1.67
C HIS A 198 -8.85 -13.94 -0.52
N HIS A 199 -8.40 -14.09 0.72
CA HIS A 199 -9.12 -13.57 1.88
C HIS A 199 -9.03 -12.03 1.89
N TRP A 200 -10.00 -11.36 2.51
CA TRP A 200 -9.98 -9.91 2.69
C TRP A 200 -8.69 -9.40 3.36
N SER A 201 -8.12 -10.18 4.28
CA SER A 201 -6.85 -9.88 4.97
C SER A 201 -5.64 -9.98 4.03
N ASP A 202 -5.64 -10.90 3.07
CA ASP A 202 -4.58 -11.05 2.07
C ASP A 202 -4.58 -9.85 1.10
N VAL A 203 -5.76 -9.31 0.81
CA VAL A 203 -5.97 -8.11 -0.01
C VAL A 203 -5.57 -6.86 0.78
N LEU A 204 -6.00 -6.70 2.03
CA LEU A 204 -5.64 -5.56 2.88
C LEU A 204 -4.11 -5.46 3.09
N ALA A 205 -3.44 -6.58 3.37
CA ALA A 205 -1.99 -6.62 3.49
C ALA A 205 -1.28 -6.26 2.16
N GLY A 206 -1.84 -6.70 1.02
CA GLY A 206 -1.40 -6.30 -0.30
C GLY A 206 -1.51 -4.78 -0.52
N ALA A 207 -2.67 -4.20 -0.23
CA ALA A 207 -2.93 -2.76 -0.35
C ALA A 207 -1.95 -1.93 0.49
N VAL A 208 -1.76 -2.30 1.77
CA VAL A 208 -0.81 -1.63 2.69
C VAL A 208 0.62 -1.70 2.14
N MET A 209 1.08 -2.86 1.66
CA MET A 209 2.38 -2.99 1.00
C MET A 209 2.50 -2.07 -0.22
N GLY A 210 1.51 -2.04 -1.11
CA GLY A 210 1.49 -1.18 -2.29
C GLY A 210 1.56 0.31 -1.94
N ILE A 211 0.80 0.75 -0.93
CA ILE A 211 0.82 2.13 -0.41
C ILE A 211 2.22 2.50 0.12
N ILE A 212 2.86 1.60 0.88
CA ILE A 212 4.21 1.82 1.42
C ILE A 212 5.22 1.99 0.28
N TYR A 213 5.29 1.06 -0.67
CA TYR A 213 6.23 1.16 -1.80
C TYR A 213 5.95 2.37 -2.69
N ALA A 214 4.70 2.73 -2.96
CA ALA A 214 4.36 3.91 -3.74
C ALA A 214 4.85 5.18 -3.04
N THR A 215 4.63 5.29 -1.73
CA THR A 215 5.06 6.41 -0.91
C THR A 215 6.60 6.49 -0.86
N LEU A 216 7.29 5.39 -0.55
CA LEU A 216 8.75 5.36 -0.50
C LEU A 216 9.38 5.75 -1.85
N THR A 217 8.84 5.22 -2.96
CA THR A 217 9.35 5.51 -4.30
C THR A 217 9.08 6.97 -4.69
N ALA A 218 7.88 7.50 -4.43
CA ALA A 218 7.52 8.88 -4.73
C ALA A 218 8.35 9.91 -3.92
N LEU A 219 8.61 9.62 -2.65
CA LEU A 219 9.32 10.53 -1.74
C LEU A 219 10.84 10.49 -1.92
N TYR A 220 11.44 9.29 -1.90
CA TYR A 220 12.91 9.15 -1.83
C TYR A 220 13.56 8.99 -3.21
N VAL A 221 12.92 8.28 -4.14
CA VAL A 221 13.46 8.02 -5.49
C VAL A 221 13.05 9.15 -6.46
N GLY A 222 11.74 9.38 -6.60
CA GLY A 222 11.19 10.42 -7.48
C GLY A 222 11.34 11.85 -6.94
N ARG A 223 11.59 12.01 -5.62
CA ARG A 223 11.77 13.31 -4.94
C ARG A 223 10.63 14.30 -5.17
N PHE A 224 9.41 13.82 -5.34
CA PHE A 224 8.26 14.65 -5.76
C PHE A 224 7.92 15.77 -4.76
N LEU A 225 8.20 15.60 -3.46
CA LEU A 225 8.06 16.68 -2.47
C LEU A 225 9.22 17.71 -2.49
N GLN A 226 10.41 17.36 -2.97
CA GLN A 226 11.53 18.32 -3.04
C GLN A 226 11.33 19.33 -4.17
N LEU A 227 10.66 18.93 -5.27
CA LEU A 227 10.26 19.83 -6.36
C LEU A 227 9.36 20.99 -5.88
N TYR A 228 8.58 20.78 -4.80
CA TYR A 228 7.73 21.80 -4.18
C TYR A 228 8.53 22.84 -3.36
N SER A 229 9.52 22.41 -2.57
CA SER A 229 10.29 23.36 -1.74
C SER A 229 11.11 24.32 -2.60
N HIS A 230 11.62 23.85 -3.74
CA HIS A 230 12.48 24.64 -4.62
C HIS A 230 11.70 25.64 -5.49
N THR A 231 10.48 25.31 -5.93
CA THR A 231 9.62 26.24 -6.69
C THR A 231 9.09 27.37 -5.82
N ASN A 232 8.67 27.09 -4.59
CA ASN A 232 8.25 28.16 -3.67
C ASN A 232 9.40 29.09 -3.27
N LYS A 233 10.59 28.55 -2.99
CA LYS A 233 11.76 29.39 -2.67
C LYS A 233 12.13 30.35 -3.80
N ILE A 234 12.06 29.90 -5.06
CA ILE A 234 12.31 30.75 -6.24
C ILE A 234 11.19 31.80 -6.39
N SER A 235 9.92 31.43 -6.16
CA SER A 235 8.81 32.37 -6.26
C SER A 235 8.78 33.41 -5.12
N SER A 236 9.40 33.13 -3.97
CA SER A 236 9.60 34.08 -2.88
C SER A 236 10.89 34.91 -2.99
N SER A 237 11.78 34.60 -3.94
CA SER A 237 13.06 35.31 -4.13
C SER A 237 13.12 36.16 -5.39
N LEU A 238 12.01 36.30 -6.11
CA LEU A 238 11.85 37.29 -7.18
C LEU A 238 11.45 38.63 -6.53
N PRO A 239 12.32 39.67 -6.54
CA PRO A 239 11.88 41.00 -6.13
C PRO A 239 10.79 41.47 -7.10
N HIS A 240 9.73 42.09 -6.56
CA HIS A 240 8.67 42.69 -7.36
C HIS A 240 9.21 43.95 -8.05
N GLY A 241 9.95 43.75 -9.15
CA GLY A 241 10.48 44.82 -9.99
C GLY A 241 9.32 45.54 -10.69
N ASN A 242 8.92 46.67 -10.13
CA ASN A 242 7.84 47.50 -10.65
C ASN A 242 8.32 48.28 -11.89
N CYS A 243 8.33 47.62 -13.06
CA CYS A 243 8.76 48.24 -14.32
C CYS A 243 7.68 49.14 -14.92
N ASN A 244 7.47 50.31 -14.31
CA ASN A 244 6.91 51.47 -15.00
C ASN A 244 8.05 52.34 -15.53
N PHE A 245 8.28 52.36 -16.84
CA PHE A 245 8.84 53.55 -17.48
C PHE A 245 8.43 53.68 -18.95
N ASN A 246 8.01 54.88 -19.33
CA ASN A 246 7.66 55.23 -20.70
C ASN A 246 8.89 55.70 -21.49
N LEU A 247 8.81 55.47 -22.79
CA LEU A 247 9.56 56.10 -23.90
C LEU A 247 10.35 57.39 -23.58
N GLN A 248 11.68 57.40 -23.85
CA GLN A 248 12.34 58.34 -24.79
C GLN A 248 13.87 58.14 -24.92
N HIS A 249 14.37 58.47 -26.11
CA HIS A 249 15.75 58.71 -26.59
C HIS A 249 16.94 58.71 -25.60
N CYS A 250 18.04 58.04 -25.99
CA CYS A 250 19.31 58.73 -26.29
C CYS A 250 20.28 57.87 -27.12
N THR A 251 21.27 58.53 -27.76
CA THR A 251 22.16 57.97 -28.80
C THR A 251 23.63 57.85 -28.35
N THR A 252 24.44 57.24 -29.23
CA THR A 252 25.92 57.34 -29.38
C THR A 252 26.88 56.43 -28.57
N ALA A 253 28.03 56.22 -29.24
CA ALA A 253 29.33 55.72 -28.80
C ALA A 253 29.51 54.20 -28.62
N GLY A 254 30.56 53.68 -29.27
CA GLY A 254 31.02 52.28 -29.15
C GLY A 254 32.38 52.20 -28.45
N GLY A 255 32.83 50.97 -28.18
CA GLY A 255 34.15 50.72 -27.58
C GLY A 255 34.38 49.22 -27.35
N ARG A 256 35.52 48.71 -27.83
CA ARG A 256 36.01 47.35 -27.52
C ARG A 256 36.55 47.30 -26.09
N GLY A 257 36.48 46.16 -25.40
CA GLY A 257 37.44 45.92 -24.32
C GLY A 257 37.17 44.78 -23.34
N VAL A 258 37.94 43.70 -23.51
CA VAL A 258 38.66 42.97 -22.44
C VAL A 258 37.88 42.11 -21.43
N VAL A 259 38.25 40.83 -21.45
CA VAL A 259 38.01 39.79 -20.45
C VAL A 259 38.66 40.14 -19.11
N SER A 260 37.98 39.91 -17.99
CA SER A 260 38.67 39.45 -16.77
C SER A 260 37.79 38.59 -15.88
N ASN A 261 38.37 37.49 -15.41
CA ASN A 261 37.74 36.54 -14.49
C ASN A 261 37.72 37.13 -13.07
N ASN A 262 36.70 36.80 -12.26
CA ASN A 262 36.88 36.76 -10.80
C ASN A 262 35.92 35.76 -10.15
N LEU A 263 36.37 34.51 -10.06
CA LEU A 263 35.78 33.48 -9.21
C LEU A 263 36.14 33.79 -7.74
N LYS A 264 35.26 34.47 -7.00
CA LYS A 264 35.39 34.60 -5.54
C LYS A 264 34.51 33.60 -4.81
N SER A 265 35.16 32.60 -4.26
CA SER A 265 34.62 31.66 -3.29
C SER A 265 34.08 32.38 -2.04
N ASN A 266 32.97 31.88 -1.50
CA ASN A 266 32.60 32.12 -0.11
C ASN A 266 32.14 30.80 0.52
N LEU A 267 33.13 30.01 0.93
CA LEU A 267 32.95 29.01 1.98
C LEU A 267 32.77 29.77 3.30
N LYS A 268 31.59 29.66 3.93
CA LYS A 268 31.45 29.96 5.36
C LYS A 268 30.98 28.70 6.09
N LYS A 269 31.85 28.19 6.96
CA LYS A 269 31.65 26.97 7.73
C LYS A 269 30.56 27.18 8.81
N SER A 270 29.65 26.21 8.87
CA SER A 270 29.01 25.64 10.06
C SER A 270 29.08 26.42 11.39
N SER A 271 27.90 26.67 11.96
CA SER A 271 27.67 26.47 13.39
C SER A 271 26.53 25.47 13.56
N LEU A 272 26.77 24.43 14.37
CA LEU A 272 25.73 23.48 14.79
C LEU A 272 24.70 24.20 15.66
N GLN A 273 23.41 23.98 15.38
CA GLN A 273 22.37 24.04 16.41
C GLN A 273 21.28 23.00 16.07
N HIS A 274 20.63 22.49 17.11
CA HIS A 274 19.90 21.22 17.08
C HIS A 274 18.68 21.22 16.15
N VAL A 275 18.46 20.07 15.52
CA VAL A 275 17.21 19.73 14.83
C VAL A 275 16.19 19.27 15.87
N PRO A 276 15.02 19.94 16.00
CA PRO A 276 13.88 19.33 16.67
C PRO A 276 13.24 18.32 15.72
N SER A 277 13.34 17.05 16.10
CA SER A 277 12.50 15.96 15.59
C SER A 277 11.01 16.22 15.87
N SER A 278 10.13 15.40 15.28
CA SER A 278 8.66 15.39 15.47
C SER A 278 7.89 16.60 14.94
N VAL A 279 7.32 16.44 13.75
CA VAL A 279 6.00 17.01 13.45
C VAL A 279 4.98 15.90 13.74
N SER A 280 4.04 16.20 14.64
CA SER A 280 3.33 15.21 15.44
C SER A 280 2.32 14.36 14.68
N PHE A 281 2.45 13.05 14.81
CA PHE A 281 1.41 12.06 14.49
C PHE A 281 0.23 12.08 15.50
N SER A 282 0.38 12.82 16.62
CA SER A 282 -0.59 12.85 17.73
C SER A 282 -1.85 13.67 17.48
N GLN A 283 -1.84 14.65 16.56
CA GLN A 283 -2.99 15.57 16.40
C GLN A 283 -4.20 14.92 15.70
N THR A 284 -4.00 13.83 14.95
CA THR A 284 -5.10 13.11 14.27
C THR A 284 -5.73 12.01 15.12
N LEU A 285 -5.06 11.53 16.17
CA LEU A 285 -5.63 10.51 17.07
C LEU A 285 -6.61 11.11 18.08
N GLN A 286 -6.29 12.29 18.61
CA GLN A 286 -7.06 12.91 19.69
C GLN A 286 -8.43 13.46 19.24
N GLN A 287 -8.65 13.63 17.93
CA GLN A 287 -9.97 13.95 17.36
C GLN A 287 -10.87 12.73 17.13
N MET A 288 -10.35 11.50 17.11
CA MET A 288 -11.20 10.29 16.98
C MET A 288 -11.71 9.74 18.32
N GLN A 289 -11.06 10.06 19.45
CA GLN A 289 -11.51 9.57 20.76
C GLN A 289 -12.63 10.40 21.39
N LEU A 290 -12.74 11.71 21.09
CA LEU A 290 -13.82 12.56 21.60
C LEU A 290 -15.19 12.24 20.95
N GLN A 291 -15.19 11.73 19.71
CA GLN A 291 -16.44 11.41 18.99
C GLN A 291 -16.99 10.00 19.28
N GLN A 292 -16.35 9.24 20.20
CA GLN A 292 -16.88 7.97 20.72
C GLN A 292 -17.36 8.06 22.17
N THR A 293 -17.29 9.23 22.81
CA THR A 293 -17.74 9.41 24.21
C THR A 293 -19.13 10.04 24.33
N GLU A 294 -19.69 10.64 23.27
CA GLU A 294 -21.02 11.27 23.29
C GLU A 294 -22.17 10.31 22.89
N ASP A 295 -21.89 9.21 22.17
CA ASP A 295 -22.92 8.25 21.71
C ASP A 295 -23.29 7.17 22.75
N GLN A 296 -22.71 7.18 23.97
CA GLN A 296 -23.04 6.23 25.04
C GLN A 296 -23.84 6.81 26.22
N THR A 297 -24.18 8.10 26.20
CA THR A 297 -24.92 8.77 27.30
C THR A 297 -26.38 9.13 26.96
N CYS A 298 -26.84 8.87 25.74
CA CYS A 298 -28.22 9.13 25.30
C CYS A 298 -29.04 7.85 25.07
N ASN A 299 -29.14 6.98 26.08
CA ASN A 299 -30.21 5.96 26.20
C ASN A 299 -30.21 5.29 27.60
N SER A 300 -30.77 5.95 28.63
CA SER A 300 -31.40 5.33 29.82
C SER A 300 -31.82 6.39 30.87
N THR A 301 -32.98 7.02 30.70
CA THR A 301 -33.65 7.77 31.80
C THR A 301 -35.15 7.84 31.58
N THR A 302 -35.92 7.62 32.67
CA THR A 302 -37.40 7.47 32.77
C THR A 302 -37.97 6.21 32.07
N ALA A 303 -38.92 5.42 32.59
CA ALA A 303 -39.65 5.32 33.88
C ALA A 303 -40.26 3.87 34.00
N LEU A 304 -40.71 3.28 35.11
CA LEU A 304 -40.88 3.69 36.53
C LEU A 304 -40.74 2.44 37.49
N SER A 305 -41.25 2.56 38.73
CA SER A 305 -41.58 1.56 39.79
C SER A 305 -41.94 0.12 39.36
N SER A 306 -41.61 -0.96 40.10
CA SER A 306 -42.01 -1.22 41.50
C SER A 306 -41.31 -2.45 42.17
N SER A 307 -41.13 -2.43 43.50
CA SER A 307 -41.02 -3.56 44.49
C SER A 307 -40.53 -4.95 44.03
N SER A 308 -39.53 -5.63 44.62
CA SER A 308 -39.48 -6.05 46.05
C SER A 308 -38.19 -6.84 46.44
N SER A 309 -37.60 -6.48 47.59
CA SER A 309 -36.89 -7.33 48.60
C SER A 309 -36.01 -8.56 48.25
N SER A 310 -34.71 -8.41 48.56
CA SER A 310 -33.92 -9.32 49.43
C SER A 310 -33.23 -10.58 48.79
N PRO A 311 -32.30 -11.30 49.48
CA PRO A 311 -30.87 -11.07 49.23
C PRO A 311 -29.99 -12.35 49.13
N LEU A 312 -29.03 -12.39 48.20
CA LEU A 312 -27.97 -13.43 48.20
C LEU A 312 -26.73 -13.00 47.37
N GLN A 313 -25.95 -12.07 47.92
CA GLN A 313 -24.74 -11.53 47.28
C GLN A 313 -23.53 -11.59 48.21
N ALA A 314 -23.17 -12.81 48.64
CA ALA A 314 -22.04 -13.08 49.54
C ALA A 314 -21.42 -14.47 49.27
N SER A 315 -20.83 -14.69 48.08
CA SER A 315 -20.07 -15.94 47.78
C SER A 315 -19.05 -15.85 46.62
N LEU A 316 -18.90 -14.73 45.90
CA LEU A 316 -18.14 -14.69 44.64
C LEU A 316 -16.81 -13.90 44.66
N VAL A 317 -16.26 -13.60 45.84
CA VAL A 317 -15.02 -12.80 45.98
C VAL A 317 -13.81 -13.64 46.47
N ALA A 318 -14.03 -14.87 46.96
CA ALA A 318 -12.98 -15.68 47.62
C ALA A 318 -12.23 -16.68 46.70
N ALA A 319 -12.50 -16.71 45.39
CA ALA A 319 -12.04 -17.79 44.50
C ALA A 319 -11.01 -17.37 43.41
N LYS A 320 -10.45 -16.15 43.47
CA LYS A 320 -9.66 -15.58 42.34
C LYS A 320 -8.17 -15.31 42.62
N GLU A 321 -7.65 -15.63 43.80
CA GLU A 321 -6.25 -15.34 44.16
C GLU A 321 -5.30 -16.56 44.21
N HIS A 322 -5.77 -17.78 43.92
CA HIS A 322 -5.00 -19.00 44.17
C HIS A 322 -4.39 -19.71 42.93
N LEU A 323 -4.45 -19.10 41.74
CA LEU A 323 -3.89 -19.67 40.49
C LEU A 323 -2.94 -18.72 39.73
N ILE A 324 -2.32 -17.75 40.42
CA ILE A 324 -1.24 -16.91 39.88
C ILE A 324 0.04 -17.12 40.70
N ARG A 325 0.46 -18.40 40.83
CA ARG A 325 1.75 -18.78 41.44
C ARG A 325 2.22 -20.19 41.05
N ASN A 326 2.24 -20.52 39.75
CA ASN A 326 3.03 -21.62 39.19
C ASN A 326 2.93 -21.61 37.65
N GLU A 327 3.80 -20.84 36.98
CA GLU A 327 4.31 -21.13 35.61
C GLU A 327 5.44 -20.17 35.22
N SER A 328 6.43 -20.03 36.12
CA SER A 328 7.68 -19.34 35.84
C SER A 328 8.83 -20.33 36.00
N ASN A 329 9.04 -21.20 35.00
CA ASN A 329 10.30 -21.86 34.66
C ASN A 329 10.12 -22.75 33.41
N GLU A 330 11.19 -22.86 32.63
CA GLU A 330 11.42 -23.71 31.44
C GLU A 330 11.18 -23.10 30.04
N CYS A 331 12.27 -22.54 29.49
CA CYS A 331 12.51 -22.40 28.05
C CYS A 331 13.99 -22.74 27.77
N VAL A 332 14.32 -24.02 27.72
CA VAL A 332 15.68 -24.50 27.41
C VAL A 332 15.76 -24.90 25.94
N TRP A 333 16.61 -24.21 25.18
CA TRP A 333 16.94 -24.58 23.82
C TRP A 333 17.79 -25.87 23.81
N LYS A 334 17.36 -26.88 23.05
CA LYS A 334 18.23 -27.98 22.62
C LYS A 334 18.54 -27.85 21.14
N SER A 335 19.80 -27.53 20.84
CA SER A 335 20.43 -27.79 19.54
C SER A 335 20.74 -29.29 19.44
N GLY A 336 20.45 -29.88 18.28
CA GLY A 336 20.76 -31.26 17.92
C GLY A 336 21.54 -31.29 16.62
N THR A 337 22.68 -32.00 16.66
CA THR A 337 23.64 -32.25 15.57
C THR A 337 23.04 -33.01 14.39
#